data_AF-A0A3D5C2R4-F1
#
_entry.id   AF-A0A3D5C2R4-F1
#
_cell.length_a   1.000
_cell.length_b   1.000
_cell.length_c   1.000
_cell.angle_alpha   90.00
_cell.angle_beta   90.00
_cell.angle_gamma   90.00
#
_symmetry.space_group_name_H-M   'P 1'
#
loop_
_entity.id
_entity.type
_entity.pdbx_description
1 polymer ?
#
loop_
_entity_poly.entity_id
_entity_poly.type
_entity_poly.pdbx_seq_one_letter_code
_entity_poly.pdbx_strand_id
1 'polypeptide(L)'
;ASGGAASKNADGWPLTMLSSALGGLKIGSVEAHELLYPLMIDYCQIETDSMGQGNTMGGAGIRVAVQSYGAPMHCYISGDGASNPAFGVFGGTPGIGGGNYCETLDGGHRDYCSAKGYMRIEEGQRWVGVSTGGGGFGDPLKRSAQKVCEHVRDEIISFDTARDIYGVVLDPETFELDQKGTEQLRAKVTAERGEVPLTMPTEADAATWLEENMREGDNYLLDPIS
;
A
#
# COMPACT_ATOMS: atom_id res chain seq x y z
N ALA A 1 6.83 5.02 4.46
CA ALA A 1 6.64 6.30 3.77
C ALA A 1 5.21 6.36 3.24
N SER A 2 4.30 7.07 3.90
CA SER A 2 2.92 7.10 3.42
C SER A 2 2.75 7.99 2.19
N GLY A 3 1.78 7.63 1.35
CA GLY A 3 1.30 8.49 0.27
C GLY A 3 0.33 9.57 0.78
N GLY A 4 0.21 10.66 0.03
CA GLY A 4 -0.69 11.77 0.34
C GLY A 4 -2.13 11.47 -0.08
N ALA A 5 -3.11 12.12 0.56
CA ALA A 5 -4.52 11.98 0.18
C ALA A 5 -4.78 12.58 -1.21
N ALA A 6 -5.75 12.01 -1.93
CA ALA A 6 -6.27 12.60 -3.16
C ALA A 6 -7.00 13.92 -2.89
N SER A 7 -7.01 14.80 -3.88
CA SER A 7 -7.88 15.99 -3.89
C SER A 7 -8.95 15.84 -4.98
N LYS A 8 -9.95 16.72 -4.99
CA LYS A 8 -10.98 16.74 -6.03
C LYS A 8 -10.42 16.75 -7.46
N ASN A 9 -9.27 17.36 -7.66
CA ASN A 9 -8.74 17.68 -8.99
C ASN A 9 -7.37 17.04 -9.28
N ALA A 10 -6.74 16.39 -8.31
CA ALA A 10 -5.41 15.80 -8.47
C ALA A 10 -5.25 14.54 -7.63
N ASP A 11 -4.52 13.59 -8.19
CA ASP A 11 -4.06 12.40 -7.49
C ASP A 11 -3.11 12.79 -6.33
N GLY A 12 -3.08 11.97 -5.28
CA GLY A 12 -2.22 12.20 -4.12
C GLY A 12 -0.75 12.00 -4.45
N TRP A 13 0.11 12.78 -3.82
CA TRP A 13 1.55 12.68 -4.05
C TRP A 13 2.10 11.38 -3.42
N PRO A 14 2.79 10.53 -4.18
CA PRO A 14 3.48 9.38 -3.59
C PRO A 14 4.55 9.89 -2.63
N LEU A 15 4.87 9.14 -1.57
CA LEU A 15 5.95 9.52 -0.66
C LEU A 15 5.78 10.90 0.00
N THR A 16 4.54 11.28 0.36
CA THR A 16 4.32 12.49 1.19
C THR A 16 4.94 12.35 2.59
N MET A 17 5.31 11.11 3.00
CA MET A 17 5.96 10.82 4.27
C MET A 17 5.08 11.27 5.45
N LEU A 18 5.71 11.71 6.55
CA LEU A 18 5.03 12.22 7.72
C LEU A 18 4.39 13.56 7.42
N SER A 19 3.06 13.62 7.53
CA SER A 19 2.28 14.85 7.41
C SER A 19 2.70 15.93 8.42
N SER A 20 3.17 15.52 9.59
CA SER A 20 3.72 16.43 10.62
C SER A 20 4.98 17.17 10.17
N ALA A 21 5.70 16.64 9.18
CA ALA A 21 6.86 17.28 8.57
C ALA A 21 6.52 18.07 7.29
N LEU A 22 5.23 18.30 7.03
CA LEU A 22 4.72 19.07 5.87
C LEU A 22 5.23 18.55 4.51
N GLY A 23 5.46 17.25 4.38
CA GLY A 23 6.00 16.66 3.14
C GLY A 23 7.46 16.97 2.85
N GLY A 24 8.21 17.53 3.82
CA GLY A 24 9.61 17.90 3.64
C GLY A 24 10.61 16.75 3.77
N LEU A 25 10.16 15.56 4.18
CA LEU A 25 11.03 14.39 4.34
C LEU A 25 11.24 13.68 3.00
N LYS A 26 12.42 13.09 2.85
CA LYS A 26 12.82 12.32 1.66
C LYS A 26 13.35 10.96 2.08
N ILE A 27 13.23 9.98 1.20
CA ILE A 27 13.98 8.73 1.33
C ILE A 27 15.45 9.06 1.13
N GLY A 28 16.30 8.67 2.07
CA GLY A 28 17.75 8.85 1.93
C GLY A 28 18.35 7.82 0.98
N SER A 29 19.58 8.06 0.52
CA SER A 29 20.29 7.14 -0.38
C SER A 29 20.48 5.77 0.27
N VAL A 30 20.23 4.68 -0.47
CA VAL A 30 20.50 3.31 -0.04
C VAL A 30 21.98 3.15 0.32
N GLU A 31 22.88 3.57 -0.57
CA GLU A 31 24.34 3.48 -0.37
C GLU A 31 24.81 4.20 0.90
N ALA A 32 24.19 5.34 1.21
CA ALA A 32 24.54 6.09 2.42
C ALA A 32 24.10 5.35 3.69
N HIS A 33 22.94 4.68 3.67
CA HIS A 33 22.49 3.88 4.81
C HIS A 33 23.37 2.65 5.02
N GLU A 34 23.69 1.92 3.96
CA GLU A 34 24.53 0.71 4.02
C GLU A 34 25.98 1.02 4.40
N LEU A 35 26.47 2.24 4.09
CA LEU A 35 27.80 2.68 4.53
C LEU A 35 27.86 3.04 6.02
N LEU A 36 26.76 3.60 6.55
CA LEU A 36 26.73 4.15 7.92
C LEU A 36 26.23 3.14 8.96
N TYR A 37 25.45 2.14 8.55
CA TYR A 37 24.78 1.21 9.45
C TYR A 37 25.03 -0.24 9.02
N PRO A 38 25.10 -1.20 9.97
CA PRO A 38 25.29 -2.62 9.69
C PRO A 38 23.99 -3.28 9.21
N LEU A 39 23.46 -2.80 8.09
CA LEU A 39 22.24 -3.27 7.44
C LEU A 39 22.41 -3.26 5.93
N MET A 40 21.60 -4.06 5.24
CA MET A 40 21.48 -4.07 3.77
C MET A 40 20.02 -3.79 3.40
N ILE A 41 19.78 -2.98 2.37
CA ILE A 41 18.43 -2.69 1.89
C ILE A 41 18.19 -3.50 0.62
N ASP A 42 17.29 -4.48 0.69
CA ASP A 42 16.96 -5.34 -0.45
C ASP A 42 16.21 -4.58 -1.52
N TYR A 43 15.18 -3.84 -1.08
CA TYR A 43 14.34 -3.04 -1.94
C TYR A 43 13.69 -1.91 -1.15
N CYS A 44 13.39 -0.84 -1.88
CA CYS A 44 12.47 0.20 -1.47
C CYS A 44 11.66 0.59 -2.71
N GLN A 45 10.42 0.14 -2.77
CA GLN A 45 9.59 0.19 -3.97
C GLN A 45 8.17 0.64 -3.67
N ILE A 46 7.45 1.07 -4.70
CA ILE A 46 6.01 1.32 -4.60
C ILE A 46 5.33 0.00 -4.25
N GLU A 47 4.39 0.06 -3.30
CA GLU A 47 3.50 -1.07 -3.03
C GLU A 47 2.28 -0.94 -3.95
N THR A 48 2.15 -1.85 -4.90
CA THR A 48 1.00 -1.93 -5.82
C THR A 48 -0.31 -2.00 -5.03
N ASP A 49 -1.34 -1.29 -5.50
CA ASP A 49 -2.68 -1.24 -4.89
C ASP A 49 -2.76 -0.66 -3.46
N SER A 50 -1.67 -0.11 -2.93
CA SER A 50 -1.60 0.35 -1.53
C SER A 50 -2.42 1.61 -1.21
N MET A 51 -2.87 2.33 -2.23
CA MET A 51 -3.59 3.58 -2.09
C MET A 51 -5.10 3.41 -2.24
N GLY A 52 -5.84 4.37 -1.71
CA GLY A 52 -7.25 4.51 -1.96
C GLY A 52 -7.52 4.89 -3.42
N GLN A 53 -8.42 4.16 -4.04
CA GLN A 53 -8.82 4.31 -5.42
C GLN A 53 -9.98 5.29 -5.53
N GLY A 54 -9.98 6.10 -6.57
CA GLY A 54 -11.02 7.09 -6.80
C GLY A 54 -10.94 7.67 -8.20
N ASN A 55 -11.87 8.57 -8.53
CA ASN A 55 -11.74 9.42 -9.72
C ASN A 55 -10.34 10.07 -9.75
N THR A 56 -9.90 10.53 -8.58
CA THR A 56 -8.50 10.79 -8.26
C THR A 56 -8.03 9.81 -7.19
N MET A 57 -6.87 9.19 -7.42
CA MET A 57 -6.31 8.17 -6.53
C MET A 57 -5.47 8.82 -5.43
N GLY A 58 -5.38 8.18 -4.27
CA GLY A 58 -4.40 8.55 -3.26
C GLY A 58 -2.98 8.30 -3.75
N GLY A 59 -2.00 8.90 -3.08
CA GLY A 59 -0.60 8.59 -3.31
C GLY A 59 -0.28 7.18 -2.85
N ALA A 60 0.58 6.48 -3.60
CA ALA A 60 1.01 5.14 -3.24
C ALA A 60 1.82 5.12 -1.93
N GLY A 61 1.67 4.03 -1.19
CA GLY A 61 2.59 3.62 -0.15
C GLY A 61 3.82 2.91 -0.73
N ILE A 62 4.70 2.47 0.16
CA ILE A 62 5.89 1.69 -0.20
C ILE A 62 5.98 0.39 0.56
N ARG A 63 6.75 -0.52 -0.02
CA ARG A 63 7.29 -1.70 0.62
C ARG A 63 8.82 -1.58 0.68
N VAL A 64 9.37 -1.80 1.87
CA VAL A 64 10.81 -1.76 2.14
C VAL A 64 11.23 -3.04 2.84
N ALA A 65 12.39 -3.57 2.48
CA ALA A 65 13.01 -4.69 3.18
C ALA A 65 14.45 -4.37 3.57
N VAL A 66 14.78 -4.66 4.81
CA VAL A 66 16.08 -4.35 5.41
C VAL A 66 16.60 -5.59 6.13
N GLN A 67 17.75 -6.10 5.69
CA GLN A 67 18.44 -7.21 6.31
C GLN A 67 19.41 -6.73 7.39
N SER A 68 19.66 -7.58 8.38
CA SER A 68 20.80 -7.42 9.28
C SER A 68 22.11 -7.77 8.56
N TYR A 69 23.22 -7.12 8.90
CA TYR A 69 24.53 -7.41 8.29
C TYR A 69 25.66 -7.40 9.31
N GLY A 70 26.24 -8.58 9.57
CA GLY A 70 27.39 -8.76 10.47
C GLY A 70 27.08 -8.61 11.97
N ALA A 71 25.84 -8.26 12.32
CA ALA A 71 25.32 -8.26 13.68
C ALA A 71 23.77 -8.23 13.65
N PRO A 72 23.09 -8.70 14.72
CA PRO A 72 21.64 -8.58 14.85
C PRO A 72 21.18 -7.11 14.84
N MET A 73 20.05 -6.85 14.19
CA MET A 73 19.43 -5.53 14.12
C MET A 73 18.21 -5.44 15.06
N HIS A 74 18.14 -4.36 15.84
CA HIS A 74 16.99 -4.07 16.70
C HIS A 74 16.04 -3.10 15.98
N CYS A 75 14.84 -3.57 15.65
CA CYS A 75 13.83 -2.79 14.96
C CYS A 75 12.74 -2.35 15.95
N TYR A 76 12.53 -1.04 16.07
CA TYR A 76 11.42 -0.47 16.84
C TYR A 76 10.39 0.10 15.86
N ILE A 77 9.14 -0.36 16.00
CA ILE A 77 8.06 0.00 15.09
C ILE A 77 7.05 0.89 15.80
N SER A 78 6.60 1.92 15.10
CA SER A 78 5.46 2.75 15.48
C SER A 78 4.71 3.18 14.22
N GLY A 79 3.39 2.98 14.20
CA GLY A 79 2.55 3.41 13.10
C GLY A 79 1.11 2.93 13.21
N ASP A 80 0.21 3.80 13.68
CA ASP A 80 -1.22 3.49 13.86
C ASP A 80 -1.96 3.25 12.52
N GLY A 81 -1.35 3.63 11.40
CA GLY A 81 -1.90 3.43 10.05
C GLY A 81 -2.09 1.96 9.66
N ALA A 82 -1.44 1.02 10.35
CA ALA A 82 -1.61 -0.41 10.13
C ALA A 82 -3.02 -0.92 10.47
N SER A 83 -3.70 -0.31 11.44
CA SER A 83 -5.10 -0.64 11.80
C SER A 83 -6.10 0.36 11.21
N ASN A 84 -5.72 1.65 11.14
CA ASN A 84 -6.62 2.73 10.76
C ASN A 84 -6.13 3.40 9.47
N PRO A 85 -6.53 2.89 8.29
CA PRO A 85 -6.05 3.42 7.02
C PRO A 85 -6.58 4.83 6.73
N ALA A 86 -5.93 5.52 5.79
CA ALA A 86 -6.42 6.81 5.32
C ALA A 86 -7.81 6.65 4.64
N PHE A 87 -8.74 7.51 5.03
CA PHE A 87 -10.12 7.49 4.52
C PHE A 87 -10.20 7.89 3.05
N GLY A 88 -10.99 7.14 2.28
CA GLY A 88 -11.52 7.61 1.00
C GLY A 88 -12.74 8.49 1.20
N VAL A 89 -12.99 9.41 0.26
CA VAL A 89 -14.09 10.40 0.34
C VAL A 89 -14.88 10.50 -0.96
N PHE A 90 -16.17 10.82 -0.86
CA PHE A 90 -17.12 10.96 -1.96
C PHE A 90 -17.14 9.75 -2.93
N GLY A 91 -17.01 8.54 -2.39
CA GLY A 91 -16.94 7.29 -3.17
C GLY A 91 -15.55 6.76 -3.45
N GLY A 92 -14.49 7.47 -3.03
CA GLY A 92 -13.14 6.91 -3.03
C GLY A 92 -12.99 5.81 -1.97
N THR A 93 -12.12 4.84 -2.23
CA THR A 93 -11.78 3.77 -1.28
C THR A 93 -10.70 4.23 -0.31
N PRO A 94 -10.59 3.60 0.88
CA PRO A 94 -9.46 3.82 1.76
C PRO A 94 -8.18 3.20 1.22
N GLY A 95 -7.04 3.59 1.81
CA GLY A 95 -5.78 2.85 1.64
C GLY A 95 -5.83 1.48 2.35
N ILE A 96 -4.79 0.67 2.14
CA ILE A 96 -4.73 -0.71 2.65
C ILE A 96 -4.38 -0.82 4.15
N GLY A 97 -3.89 0.26 4.76
CA GLY A 97 -3.36 0.29 6.13
C GLY A 97 -1.90 -0.15 6.23
N GLY A 98 -1.58 -1.31 5.65
CA GLY A 98 -0.23 -1.86 5.62
C GLY A 98 0.13 -2.58 6.93
N GLY A 99 1.42 -2.84 7.12
CA GLY A 99 1.89 -3.61 8.27
C GLY A 99 3.38 -3.91 8.18
N ASN A 100 3.87 -4.81 9.02
CA ASN A 100 5.28 -5.15 9.07
C ASN A 100 5.50 -6.56 9.65
N TYR A 101 6.61 -7.17 9.26
CA TYR A 101 7.01 -8.50 9.71
C TYR A 101 8.53 -8.70 9.62
N CYS A 102 9.04 -9.65 10.39
CA CYS A 102 10.34 -10.27 10.16
C CYS A 102 10.14 -11.51 9.30
N GLU A 103 11.02 -11.76 8.33
CA GLU A 103 11.04 -13.02 7.59
C GLU A 103 12.46 -13.55 7.41
N THR A 104 12.56 -14.86 7.23
CA THR A 104 13.78 -15.56 6.82
C THR A 104 14.11 -15.25 5.36
N LEU A 105 15.40 -15.21 5.00
CA LEU A 105 15.81 -14.84 3.62
C LEU A 105 15.39 -15.85 2.54
N ASP A 106 15.06 -17.07 2.93
CA ASP A 106 14.45 -18.07 2.02
C ASP A 106 12.94 -17.86 1.83
N GLY A 107 12.35 -16.87 2.50
CA GLY A 107 10.93 -16.51 2.42
C GLY A 107 10.00 -17.50 3.12
N GLY A 108 10.54 -18.36 3.99
CA GLY A 108 9.80 -19.39 4.71
C GLY A 108 8.86 -18.82 5.76
N HIS A 109 9.38 -18.63 6.97
CA HIS A 109 8.59 -18.21 8.15
C HIS A 109 8.52 -16.68 8.29
N ARG A 110 7.35 -16.16 8.70
CA ARG A 110 7.13 -14.74 9.02
C ARG A 110 6.55 -14.52 10.42
N ASP A 111 7.13 -13.55 11.11
CA ASP A 111 6.62 -13.04 12.38
C ASP A 111 6.15 -11.59 12.17
N TYR A 112 4.84 -11.39 12.17
CA TYR A 112 4.21 -10.07 12.10
C TYR A 112 4.22 -9.40 13.47
N CYS A 113 4.30 -8.08 13.47
CA CYS A 113 4.30 -7.28 14.69
C CYS A 113 3.22 -6.20 14.63
N SER A 114 2.59 -5.92 15.77
CA SER A 114 1.59 -4.85 15.87
C SER A 114 2.15 -3.47 15.50
N ALA A 115 1.24 -2.50 15.30
CA ALA A 115 1.54 -1.09 15.01
C ALA A 115 2.56 -0.45 15.95
N LYS A 116 2.75 -1.00 17.17
CA LYS A 116 3.76 -0.60 18.14
C LYS A 116 4.46 -1.85 18.63
N GLY A 117 5.77 -1.94 18.43
CA GLY A 117 6.49 -3.11 18.90
C GLY A 117 7.97 -3.11 18.59
N TYR A 118 8.56 -4.26 18.83
CA TYR A 118 9.99 -4.49 18.76
C TYR A 118 10.25 -5.85 18.12
N MET A 119 11.18 -5.89 17.18
CA MET A 119 11.67 -7.13 16.62
C MET A 119 13.19 -7.14 16.63
N ARG A 120 13.76 -8.28 16.97
CA ARG A 120 15.18 -8.54 16.77
C ARG A 120 15.33 -9.33 15.47
N ILE A 121 16.06 -8.74 14.53
CA ILE A 121 16.31 -9.32 13.21
C ILE A 121 17.70 -9.94 13.26
N GLU A 122 17.77 -11.26 13.27
CA GLU A 122 19.02 -12.02 13.28
C GLU A 122 19.68 -12.02 11.90
N GLU A 123 20.94 -12.46 11.83
CA GLU A 123 21.59 -12.74 10.54
C GLU A 123 20.82 -13.83 9.77
N GLY A 124 20.65 -13.64 8.47
CA GLY A 124 19.81 -14.51 7.66
C GLY A 124 18.31 -14.22 7.77
N GLN A 125 17.94 -13.08 8.37
CA GLN A 125 16.59 -12.55 8.39
C GLN A 125 16.53 -11.11 7.86
N ARG A 126 15.33 -10.68 7.51
CA ARG A 126 15.04 -9.30 7.13
C ARG A 126 13.76 -8.81 7.76
N TRP A 127 13.73 -7.52 8.06
CA TRP A 127 12.51 -6.80 8.38
C TRP A 127 11.87 -6.30 7.09
N VAL A 128 10.56 -6.47 6.95
CA VAL A 128 9.76 -5.90 5.87
C VAL A 128 8.72 -4.97 6.46
N GLY A 129 8.68 -3.74 5.94
CA GLY A 129 7.66 -2.75 6.25
C GLY A 129 6.85 -2.40 5.01
N VAL A 130 5.52 -2.42 5.14
CA VAL A 130 4.58 -1.94 4.13
C VAL A 130 3.79 -0.78 4.74
N SER A 131 3.91 0.40 4.14
CA SER A 131 3.13 1.55 4.57
C SER A 131 1.90 1.73 3.69
N THR A 132 0.78 2.13 4.29
CA THR A 132 -0.41 2.57 3.54
C THR A 132 -0.12 3.73 2.58
N GLY A 133 -0.86 3.76 1.47
CA GLY A 133 -1.07 4.97 0.69
C GLY A 133 -2.10 5.91 1.31
N GLY A 134 -2.38 7.01 0.61
CA GLY A 134 -3.45 7.95 0.97
C GLY A 134 -4.81 7.47 0.47
N GLY A 135 -5.89 8.04 0.99
CA GLY A 135 -7.26 7.71 0.54
C GLY A 135 -7.63 8.34 -0.80
N GLY A 136 -8.54 7.69 -1.53
CA GLY A 136 -9.03 8.13 -2.83
C GLY A 136 -10.14 9.18 -2.74
N PHE A 137 -10.37 9.91 -3.82
CA PHE A 137 -11.46 10.88 -3.92
C PHE A 137 -12.35 10.58 -5.14
N GLY A 138 -13.66 10.55 -4.89
CA GLY A 138 -14.66 10.41 -5.94
C GLY A 138 -14.80 8.98 -6.45
N ASP A 139 -15.89 8.72 -7.15
CA ASP A 139 -16.21 7.44 -7.79
C ASP A 139 -15.10 6.95 -8.75
N PRO A 140 -14.45 5.80 -8.47
CA PRO A 140 -13.42 5.21 -9.33
C PRO A 140 -13.86 5.00 -10.79
N LEU A 141 -15.14 4.66 -11.04
CA LEU A 141 -15.64 4.42 -12.40
C LEU A 141 -15.59 5.67 -13.29
N LYS A 142 -15.43 6.86 -12.70
CA LYS A 142 -15.27 8.13 -13.42
C LYS A 142 -13.83 8.43 -13.83
N ARG A 143 -12.85 7.69 -13.31
CA ARG A 143 -11.44 7.84 -13.71
C ARG A 143 -11.27 7.55 -15.20
N SER A 144 -10.40 8.31 -15.86
CA SER A 144 -10.00 8.04 -17.25
C SER A 144 -9.44 6.63 -17.38
N ALA A 145 -9.97 5.85 -18.33
CA ALA A 145 -9.52 4.48 -18.57
C ALA A 145 -8.05 4.46 -19.03
N GLN A 146 -7.61 5.42 -19.84
CA GLN A 146 -6.21 5.54 -20.27
C GLN A 146 -5.26 5.73 -19.09
N LYS A 147 -5.61 6.58 -18.11
CA LYS A 147 -4.81 6.73 -16.88
C LYS A 147 -4.74 5.45 -16.06
N VAL A 148 -5.81 4.65 -16.07
CA VAL A 148 -5.81 3.34 -15.39
C VAL A 148 -4.85 2.39 -16.12
N CYS A 149 -4.84 2.38 -17.46
CA CYS A 149 -3.88 1.59 -18.25
C CYS A 149 -2.42 1.97 -17.94
N GLU A 150 -2.14 3.29 -17.87
CA GLU A 150 -0.82 3.81 -17.50
C GLU A 150 -0.39 3.31 -16.12
N HIS A 151 -1.29 3.35 -15.14
CA HIS A 151 -0.99 2.87 -13.78
C HIS A 151 -0.79 1.37 -13.68
N VAL A 152 -1.47 0.57 -14.51
CA VAL A 152 -1.22 -0.88 -14.58
C VAL A 152 0.14 -1.15 -15.22
N ARG A 153 0.47 -0.45 -16.31
CA ARG A 153 1.78 -0.59 -16.96
C ARG A 153 2.93 -0.20 -16.05
N ASP A 154 2.73 0.81 -15.21
CA ASP A 154 3.75 1.32 -14.28
C ASP A 154 3.73 0.56 -12.92
N GLU A 155 2.96 -0.53 -12.82
CA GLU A 155 2.83 -1.41 -11.63
C GLU A 155 2.34 -0.69 -10.36
N ILE A 156 1.71 0.47 -10.53
CA ILE A 156 1.13 1.25 -9.43
C ILE A 156 -0.16 0.59 -8.94
N ILE A 157 -0.95 0.03 -9.86
CA ILE A 157 -2.14 -0.77 -9.57
C ILE A 157 -2.11 -2.09 -10.34
N SER A 158 -2.79 -3.11 -9.86
CA SER A 158 -2.90 -4.40 -10.54
C SER A 158 -3.98 -4.43 -11.64
N PHE A 159 -3.93 -5.46 -12.47
CA PHE A 159 -5.01 -5.79 -13.41
C PHE A 159 -6.34 -6.06 -12.70
N ASP A 160 -6.31 -6.69 -11.52
CA ASP A 160 -7.50 -6.96 -10.74
C ASP A 160 -8.11 -5.63 -10.22
N THR A 161 -7.30 -4.70 -9.71
CA THR A 161 -7.79 -3.36 -9.34
C THR A 161 -8.36 -2.59 -10.54
N ALA A 162 -7.70 -2.65 -11.69
CA ALA A 162 -8.21 -2.04 -12.91
C ALA A 162 -9.61 -2.58 -13.29
N ARG A 163 -9.80 -3.90 -13.21
CA ARG A 163 -11.08 -4.55 -13.51
C ARG A 163 -12.13 -4.27 -12.43
N ASP A 164 -11.84 -4.59 -11.18
CA ASP A 164 -12.83 -4.70 -10.11
C ASP A 164 -13.20 -3.35 -9.51
N ILE A 165 -12.25 -2.41 -9.46
CA ILE A 165 -12.46 -1.09 -8.86
C ILE A 165 -12.75 -0.05 -9.95
N TYR A 166 -11.95 -0.04 -11.02
CA TYR A 166 -12.07 0.98 -12.07
C TYR A 166 -13.02 0.60 -13.22
N GLY A 167 -13.41 -0.68 -13.31
CA GLY A 167 -14.23 -1.20 -14.41
C GLY A 167 -13.51 -1.13 -15.75
N VAL A 168 -12.17 -1.15 -15.77
CA VAL A 168 -11.34 -1.02 -16.97
C VAL A 168 -10.80 -2.40 -17.37
N VAL A 169 -10.95 -2.71 -18.65
CA VAL A 169 -10.50 -3.97 -19.26
C VAL A 169 -9.32 -3.67 -20.17
N LEU A 170 -8.26 -4.47 -20.03
CA LEU A 170 -6.97 -4.28 -20.67
C LEU A 170 -6.51 -5.63 -21.21
N ASP A 171 -5.76 -5.62 -22.30
CA ASP A 171 -5.00 -6.79 -22.72
C ASP A 171 -3.78 -6.99 -21.78
N PRO A 172 -3.58 -8.19 -21.20
CA PRO A 172 -2.51 -8.42 -20.23
C PRO A 172 -1.11 -8.49 -20.85
N GLU A 173 -0.98 -8.67 -22.16
CA GLU A 173 0.31 -8.73 -22.86
C GLU A 173 0.70 -7.37 -23.43
N THR A 174 -0.27 -6.63 -23.99
CA THR A 174 -0.01 -5.35 -24.67
C THR A 174 -0.31 -4.12 -23.82
N PHE A 175 -1.03 -4.27 -22.71
CA PHE A 175 -1.56 -3.18 -21.87
C PHE A 175 -2.51 -2.24 -22.62
N GLU A 176 -3.02 -2.66 -23.78
CA GLU A 176 -3.95 -1.88 -24.58
C GLU A 176 -5.37 -1.92 -23.98
N LEU A 177 -6.04 -0.76 -24.03
CA LEU A 177 -7.39 -0.59 -23.52
C LEU A 177 -8.42 -1.31 -24.40
N ASP A 178 -9.19 -2.24 -23.83
CA ASP A 178 -10.46 -2.68 -24.42
C ASP A 178 -11.55 -1.67 -24.10
N GLN A 179 -11.74 -0.73 -25.02
CA GLN A 179 -12.74 0.33 -24.89
C GLN A 179 -14.16 -0.24 -24.73
N LYS A 180 -14.51 -1.27 -25.49
CA LYS A 180 -15.86 -1.84 -25.51
C LYS A 180 -16.12 -2.65 -24.24
N GLY A 181 -15.16 -3.48 -23.83
CA GLY A 181 -15.22 -4.23 -22.58
C GLY A 181 -15.33 -3.30 -21.37
N THR A 182 -14.55 -2.22 -21.36
CA THR A 182 -14.58 -1.19 -20.31
C THR A 182 -15.95 -0.50 -20.22
N GLU A 183 -16.54 -0.09 -21.34
CA GLU A 183 -17.87 0.52 -21.37
C GLU A 183 -18.95 -0.42 -20.85
N GLN A 184 -18.91 -1.69 -21.27
CA GLN A 184 -19.85 -2.72 -20.82
C GLN A 184 -19.71 -3.02 -19.33
N LEU A 185 -18.47 -3.17 -18.84
CA LEU A 185 -18.20 -3.45 -17.44
C LEU A 185 -18.63 -2.28 -16.55
N ARG A 186 -18.29 -1.03 -16.92
CA ARG A 186 -18.74 0.15 -16.18
C ARG A 186 -20.26 0.30 -16.18
N ALA A 187 -20.92 0.03 -17.30
CA ALA A 187 -22.39 0.06 -17.37
C ALA A 187 -23.02 -0.99 -16.43
N LYS A 188 -22.48 -2.22 -16.43
CA LYS A 188 -22.91 -3.29 -15.54
C LYS A 188 -22.71 -2.92 -14.06
N VAL A 189 -21.51 -2.52 -13.66
CA VAL A 189 -21.20 -2.13 -12.28
C VAL A 189 -22.05 -0.94 -11.84
N THR A 190 -22.27 0.04 -12.72
CA THR A 190 -23.15 1.18 -12.42
C THR A 190 -24.61 0.77 -12.21
N ALA A 191 -25.11 -0.23 -12.93
CA ALA A 191 -26.47 -0.73 -12.80
C ALA A 191 -26.67 -1.60 -11.54
N GLU A 192 -25.63 -2.32 -11.12
CA GLU A 192 -25.67 -3.26 -9.99
C GLU A 192 -25.30 -2.60 -8.65
N ARG A 193 -24.57 -1.48 -8.66
CA ARG A 193 -24.10 -0.84 -7.42
C ARG A 193 -25.19 -0.09 -6.66
N GLY A 194 -25.06 -0.11 -5.34
CA GLY A 194 -25.88 0.68 -4.42
C GLY A 194 -25.42 2.12 -4.26
N GLU A 195 -25.82 2.74 -3.15
CA GLU A 195 -25.44 4.11 -2.81
C GLU A 195 -23.93 4.22 -2.56
N VAL A 196 -23.34 5.31 -3.05
CA VAL A 196 -21.90 5.57 -2.91
C VAL A 196 -21.65 6.28 -1.57
N PRO A 197 -20.86 5.71 -0.65
CA PRO A 197 -20.65 6.29 0.66
C PRO A 197 -19.88 7.61 0.60
N LEU A 198 -20.18 8.52 1.53
CA LEU A 198 -19.47 9.79 1.66
C LEU A 198 -18.02 9.59 2.12
N THR A 199 -17.78 8.63 3.01
CA THR A 199 -16.46 8.32 3.57
C THR A 199 -16.33 6.82 3.86
N MET A 200 -15.15 6.24 3.62
CA MET A 200 -14.82 4.86 4.00
C MET A 200 -13.37 4.80 4.49
N PRO A 201 -13.02 3.98 5.51
CA PRO A 201 -13.93 3.15 6.31
C PRO A 201 -14.84 3.99 7.22
N THR A 202 -15.90 3.41 7.74
CA THR A 202 -16.78 4.06 8.76
C THR A 202 -16.54 3.54 10.17
N GLU A 203 -15.79 2.45 10.31
CA GLU A 203 -15.47 1.78 11.56
C GLU A 203 -13.96 1.89 11.84
N ALA A 204 -13.58 1.69 13.11
CA ALA A 204 -12.18 1.54 13.49
C ALA A 204 -11.64 0.16 13.08
N ASP A 205 -10.30 0.03 13.00
CA ASP A 205 -9.62 -1.25 12.70
C ASP A 205 -10.05 -1.87 11.37
N ALA A 206 -10.18 -1.03 10.34
CA ALA A 206 -10.72 -1.41 9.03
C ALA A 206 -9.64 -1.71 7.99
N ALA A 207 -8.38 -1.85 8.40
CA ALA A 207 -7.30 -2.29 7.52
C ALA A 207 -7.43 -3.78 7.22
N THR A 208 -7.35 -4.15 5.95
CA THR A 208 -7.44 -5.56 5.50
C THR A 208 -6.07 -6.18 5.22
N TRP A 209 -5.01 -5.37 5.15
CA TRP A 209 -3.71 -5.82 4.67
C TRP A 209 -3.15 -7.02 5.45
N LEU A 210 -3.28 -7.02 6.78
CA LEU A 210 -2.78 -8.12 7.60
C LEU A 210 -3.50 -9.44 7.28
N GLU A 211 -4.84 -9.42 7.25
CA GLU A 211 -5.67 -10.58 6.95
C GLU A 211 -5.41 -11.13 5.55
N GLU A 212 -5.16 -10.25 4.58
CA GLU A 212 -4.89 -10.62 3.19
C GLU A 212 -3.47 -11.16 2.96
N ASN A 213 -2.51 -10.84 3.84
CA ASN A 213 -1.09 -11.14 3.62
C ASN A 213 -0.53 -12.23 4.54
N MET A 214 -1.13 -12.49 5.69
CA MET A 214 -0.71 -13.57 6.58
C MET A 214 -0.99 -14.94 5.95
N ARG A 215 0.00 -15.83 6.06
CA ARG A 215 -0.07 -17.21 5.55
C ARG A 215 -0.35 -18.19 6.67
N GLU A 216 -0.78 -19.38 6.32
CA GLU A 216 -0.83 -20.49 7.27
C GLU A 216 0.59 -20.77 7.81
N GLY A 217 0.74 -20.72 9.14
CA GLY A 217 2.03 -20.89 9.82
C GLY A 217 2.72 -19.60 10.26
N ASP A 218 2.28 -18.44 9.76
CA ASP A 218 2.80 -17.14 10.21
C ASP A 218 2.30 -16.82 11.63
N ASN A 219 3.10 -16.08 12.39
CA ASN A 219 2.72 -15.61 13.73
C ASN A 219 2.36 -14.12 13.73
N TYR A 220 1.47 -13.73 14.64
CA TYR A 220 1.21 -12.33 14.96
C TYR A 220 1.57 -12.03 16.42
N LEU A 221 2.56 -11.17 16.62
CA LEU A 221 3.08 -10.79 17.93
C LEU A 221 2.39 -9.51 18.43
N LEU A 222 1.50 -9.68 19.40
CA LEU A 222 0.91 -8.59 20.20
C LEU A 222 1.89 -8.22 21.30
N ASP A 223 2.45 -7.01 21.25
CA ASP A 223 3.41 -6.49 22.23
C ASP A 223 4.58 -7.46 22.54
N PRO A 224 5.53 -7.63 21.60
CA PRO A 224 6.64 -8.59 21.72
C PRO A 224 7.66 -8.25 22.83
N ILE A 225 7.40 -7.20 23.63
CA ILE A 225 8.23 -6.78 24.76
C ILE A 225 7.64 -7.30 26.11
N SER A 226 6.43 -7.86 26.11
CA SER A 226 5.75 -8.38 27.31
C SER A 226 6.11 -9.81 27.70
#